data_AF-A0A1N6LX53-F1
#
_entry.id   AF-A0A1N6LX53-F1
#
_cell.length_a   1.000
_cell.length_b   1.000
_cell.length_c   1.000
_cell.angle_alpha   90.00
_cell.angle_beta   90.00
_cell.angle_gamma   90.00
#
_symmetry.space_group_name_H-M   'P 1'
#
loop_
_entity.id
_entity.type
_entity.pdbx_description
1 polymer ?
#
loop_
_entity_poly.entity_id
_entity_poly.type
_entity_poly.pdbx_seq_one_letter_code
_entity_poly.pdbx_strand_id
1 'polypeptide(L)'
;MGSNYDCPVCLETVTPLCNKILLVSSQCGHFICDKCADTQLMNVGTNQCAICRTNVTRKSYTPYSVDNALYNSYYEVRRKINQIFNSTRANFANTPLYDAYLEQREDLIYELAECETDAKRSKIEQQIRNYQRENARLIEENNTLQKIQHKKQVIDIVKTEDIFYEIVANRCLFKNEPPSLIHPLQRTYSDYFIIDQVKLSAEVEPQPLNGNIKQDTDIVRARYGTLKQLIESDVAGGFNQKLLEFTCREKFESLVFITQPQ
;
A
#
# COMPACT_ATOMS: atom_id res chain seq x y z
N MET A 1 -32.80 17.47 -13.82
CA MET A 1 -31.56 17.73 -13.06
C MET A 1 -30.48 17.91 -14.10
N GLY A 2 -29.88 19.10 -14.20
CA GLY A 2 -28.85 19.38 -15.22
C GLY A 2 -27.65 18.46 -15.02
N SER A 3 -27.00 18.09 -16.11
CA SER A 3 -25.71 17.40 -16.06
C SER A 3 -24.75 18.17 -15.15
N ASN A 4 -23.97 17.47 -14.32
CA ASN A 4 -22.98 18.06 -13.41
C ASN A 4 -21.84 18.85 -14.12
N TYR A 5 -21.95 19.06 -15.43
CA TYR A 5 -20.92 19.62 -16.30
C TYR A 5 -21.36 20.93 -16.99
N ASP A 6 -22.53 21.44 -16.63
CA ASP A 6 -23.10 22.66 -17.20
C ASP A 6 -22.67 23.86 -16.37
N CYS A 7 -22.14 24.91 -17.02
CA CYS A 7 -21.84 26.13 -16.30
C CYS A 7 -23.14 26.88 -15.96
N PRO A 8 -23.43 27.19 -14.68
CA PRO A 8 -24.70 27.82 -14.28
C PRO A 8 -24.84 29.28 -14.72
N VAL A 9 -23.74 29.92 -15.14
CA VAL A 9 -23.71 31.33 -15.54
C VAL A 9 -23.96 31.49 -17.03
N CYS A 10 -23.26 30.71 -17.88
CA CYS A 10 -23.44 30.78 -19.33
C CYS A 10 -24.36 29.69 -19.89
N LEU A 11 -24.82 28.75 -19.06
CA LEU A 11 -25.69 27.62 -19.41
C LEU A 11 -25.15 26.73 -20.54
N GLU A 12 -23.84 26.77 -20.76
CA GLU A 12 -23.16 25.93 -21.74
C GLU A 12 -22.60 24.67 -21.04
N THR A 13 -22.80 23.52 -21.69
CA THR A 13 -22.15 22.25 -21.35
C THR A 13 -20.66 22.34 -21.66
N VAL A 14 -19.80 22.28 -20.65
CA VAL A 14 -18.34 22.36 -20.87
C VAL A 14 -17.84 20.98 -21.27
N THR A 15 -17.49 20.82 -22.55
CA THR A 15 -16.91 19.57 -23.09
C THR A 15 -15.43 19.76 -23.43
N PRO A 16 -14.64 18.68 -23.59
CA PRO A 16 -13.24 18.77 -24.00
C PRO A 16 -13.02 19.48 -25.35
N LEU A 17 -14.03 19.50 -26.22
CA LEU A 17 -13.99 20.20 -27.50
C LEU A 17 -14.21 21.72 -27.35
N CYS A 18 -14.74 22.17 -26.21
CA CYS A 18 -14.93 23.58 -25.95
C CYS A 18 -13.61 24.25 -25.54
N ASN A 19 -13.38 25.49 -25.99
CA ASN A 19 -12.26 26.34 -25.54
C ASN A 19 -12.50 26.91 -24.12
N LYS A 20 -13.12 26.15 -23.22
CA LYS A 20 -13.45 26.52 -21.85
C LYS A 20 -13.10 25.34 -20.95
N ILE A 21 -12.49 25.62 -19.80
CA ILE A 21 -12.15 24.61 -18.81
C ILE A 21 -13.19 24.69 -17.69
N LEU A 22 -13.68 23.53 -17.21
CA LEU A 22 -14.56 23.49 -16.04
C LEU A 22 -13.70 23.62 -14.78
N LEU A 23 -14.08 24.51 -13.87
CA LEU A 23 -13.41 24.73 -12.60
C LEU A 23 -14.34 24.31 -11.46
N VAL A 24 -13.77 23.68 -10.43
CA VAL A 24 -14.47 23.37 -9.18
C VAL A 24 -13.89 24.23 -8.05
N SER A 25 -14.77 24.81 -7.24
CA SER A 25 -14.35 25.57 -6.05
C SER A 25 -14.04 24.64 -4.88
N SER A 26 -12.85 24.74 -4.29
CA SER A 26 -12.48 23.99 -3.08
C SER A 26 -13.30 24.38 -1.84
N GLN A 27 -13.86 25.58 -1.80
CA GLN A 27 -14.60 26.10 -0.64
C GLN A 27 -16.07 25.67 -0.65
N CYS A 28 -16.68 25.55 -1.83
CA CYS A 28 -18.12 25.29 -1.95
C CYS A 28 -18.49 24.10 -2.86
N GLY A 29 -17.54 23.50 -3.58
CA GLY A 29 -17.77 22.32 -4.42
C GLY A 29 -18.55 22.58 -5.72
N HIS A 30 -18.86 23.84 -6.04
CA HIS A 30 -19.62 24.20 -7.24
C HIS A 30 -18.75 24.28 -8.50
N PHE A 31 -19.34 23.92 -9.64
CA PHE A 31 -18.72 23.93 -10.97
C PHE A 31 -19.03 25.21 -11.75
N ILE A 32 -18.01 25.87 -12.31
CA ILE A 32 -18.12 27.08 -13.15
C ILE A 32 -17.05 27.03 -14.25
N CYS A 33 -17.31 27.54 -15.46
CA CYS A 33 -16.27 27.59 -16.50
C CYS A 33 -15.25 28.72 -16.25
N ASP A 34 -14.03 28.54 -16.74
CA ASP A 34 -12.89 29.48 -16.55
C ASP A 34 -13.24 30.93 -16.93
N LYS A 35 -13.87 31.13 -18.09
CA LYS A 35 -14.29 32.47 -18.55
C LYS A 35 -15.30 33.12 -17.59
N CYS A 36 -16.28 32.35 -17.11
CA CYS A 36 -17.28 32.87 -16.17
C CYS A 36 -16.65 33.15 -14.80
N ALA A 37 -15.78 32.27 -14.30
CA ALA A 37 -15.07 32.48 -13.04
C ALA A 37 -14.22 33.77 -13.10
N ASP A 38 -13.51 34.00 -14.20
CA ASP A 38 -12.70 35.21 -14.38
C ASP A 38 -13.54 36.47 -14.47
N THR A 39 -14.67 36.46 -15.20
CA THR A 39 -15.59 37.61 -15.20
C THR A 39 -16.16 37.92 -13.83
N GLN A 40 -16.42 36.90 -13.00
CA GLN A 40 -16.93 37.11 -11.64
C GLN A 40 -15.88 37.72 -10.72
N LEU A 41 -14.64 37.23 -10.78
CA LEU A 41 -13.53 37.74 -9.97
C LEU A 41 -13.10 39.16 -10.38
N MET A 42 -13.25 39.51 -11.66
CA MET A 42 -12.91 40.85 -12.17
C MET A 42 -13.96 41.91 -11.85
N ASN A 43 -15.22 41.53 -11.63
CA ASN A 43 -16.26 42.46 -11.23
C ASN A 43 -15.99 42.95 -9.79
N VAL A 44 -15.55 44.21 -9.68
CA VAL A 44 -15.13 44.85 -8.44
C VAL A 44 -16.22 44.74 -7.38
N GLY A 45 -15.97 43.93 -6.34
CA GLY A 45 -16.83 43.81 -5.16
C GLY A 45 -17.52 42.46 -4.96
N THR A 46 -17.47 41.53 -5.91
CA THR A 46 -18.14 40.22 -5.80
C THR A 46 -17.16 39.05 -5.90
N ASN A 47 -16.29 38.89 -4.90
CA ASN A 47 -15.51 37.65 -4.72
C ASN A 47 -16.39 36.53 -4.15
N GLN A 48 -17.56 36.30 -4.74
CA GLN A 48 -18.59 35.39 -4.24
C GLN A 48 -19.00 34.41 -5.33
N CYS A 49 -19.16 33.14 -4.95
CA CYS A 49 -19.60 32.10 -5.87
C CYS A 49 -21.00 32.44 -6.46
N ALA A 50 -21.18 32.27 -7.78
CA ALA A 50 -22.44 32.49 -8.48
C ALA A 50 -23.66 31.76 -7.88
N ILE A 51 -23.42 30.60 -7.26
CA ILE A 51 -24.47 29.68 -6.81
C ILE A 51 -24.80 29.92 -5.34
N CYS A 52 -23.79 29.83 -4.46
CA CYS A 52 -23.97 29.88 -3.02
C CYS A 52 -23.51 31.17 -2.34
N ARG A 53 -22.96 32.12 -3.10
CA ARG A 53 -22.40 33.40 -2.62
C ARG A 53 -21.30 33.28 -1.56
N THR A 54 -20.74 32.09 -1.34
CA THR A 54 -19.56 31.91 -0.49
C THR A 54 -18.38 32.68 -1.07
N ASN A 55 -17.59 33.31 -0.20
CA ASN A 55 -16.42 34.05 -0.64
C ASN A 55 -15.38 33.10 -1.27
N VAL A 56 -14.97 33.39 -2.49
CA VAL A 56 -14.06 32.58 -3.32
C VAL A 56 -12.96 33.46 -3.88
N THR A 57 -11.79 32.89 -4.10
CA THR A 57 -10.64 33.55 -4.71
C THR A 57 -10.20 32.80 -5.96
N ARG A 58 -9.35 33.38 -6.81
CA ARG A 58 -8.82 32.66 -7.99
C ARG A 58 -8.13 31.35 -7.58
N LYS A 59 -7.43 31.33 -6.44
CA LYS A 59 -6.72 30.14 -5.92
C LYS A 59 -7.66 29.06 -5.39
N SER A 60 -8.90 29.38 -5.04
CA SER A 60 -9.85 28.36 -4.60
C SER A 60 -10.44 27.56 -5.75
N TYR A 61 -10.32 28.02 -6.99
CA TYR A 61 -10.75 27.27 -8.15
C TYR A 61 -9.64 26.36 -8.65
N THR A 62 -9.96 25.08 -8.81
CA THR A 62 -9.08 24.09 -9.43
C THR A 62 -9.70 23.59 -10.73
N PRO A 63 -8.90 23.32 -11.76
CA PRO A 63 -9.41 22.74 -12.99
C PRO A 63 -9.96 21.34 -12.73
N TYR A 64 -11.18 21.11 -13.17
CA TYR A 64 -11.84 19.83 -13.12
C TYR A 64 -11.91 19.24 -14.54
N SER A 65 -11.36 18.05 -14.71
CA SER A 65 -11.50 17.28 -15.93
C SER A 65 -12.51 16.15 -15.68
N VAL A 66 -13.58 16.15 -16.47
CA VAL A 66 -14.61 15.11 -16.44
C VAL A 66 -14.00 13.75 -16.73
N ASP A 67 -13.15 13.68 -17.74
CA ASP A 67 -12.46 12.46 -18.16
C ASP A 67 -11.61 11.89 -17.02
N ASN A 68 -10.88 12.77 -16.31
CA ASN A 68 -10.07 12.35 -15.17
C ASN A 68 -10.93 11.88 -14.00
N ALA A 69 -12.08 12.49 -13.75
CA ALA A 69 -12.97 12.07 -12.67
C ALA A 69 -13.57 10.68 -12.94
N LEU A 70 -14.03 10.45 -14.17
CA LEU A 70 -14.52 9.13 -14.61
C LEU A 70 -13.39 8.09 -14.51
N TYR A 71 -12.22 8.39 -15.09
CA TYR A 71 -11.06 7.51 -15.02
C TYR A 71 -10.67 7.18 -13.57
N ASN A 72 -10.61 8.16 -12.69
CA ASN A 72 -10.25 7.96 -11.28
C ASN A 72 -11.26 7.08 -10.55
N SER A 73 -12.56 7.23 -10.84
CA SER A 73 -13.61 6.36 -10.27
C SER A 73 -13.37 4.89 -10.66
N TYR A 74 -13.21 4.62 -11.95
CA TYR A 74 -12.92 3.27 -12.44
C TYR A 74 -11.58 2.74 -11.93
N TYR A 75 -10.54 3.59 -11.88
CA TYR A 75 -9.21 3.23 -11.39
C TYR A 75 -9.23 2.79 -9.93
N GLU A 76 -9.90 3.54 -9.05
CA GLU A 76 -9.98 3.21 -7.62
C GLU A 76 -10.72 1.88 -7.38
N VAL A 77 -11.83 1.67 -8.10
CA VAL A 77 -12.58 0.40 -8.03
C VAL A 77 -11.71 -0.75 -8.56
N ARG A 78 -11.13 -0.59 -9.75
CA ARG A 78 -10.27 -1.60 -10.38
C ARG A 78 -9.06 -1.96 -9.53
N ARG A 79 -8.42 -0.97 -8.89
CA ARG A 79 -7.31 -1.18 -7.96
C ARG A 79 -7.73 -2.05 -6.78
N LYS A 80 -8.88 -1.77 -6.16
CA LYS A 80 -9.40 -2.54 -5.02
C LYS A 80 -9.78 -3.96 -5.43
N ILE A 81 -10.48 -4.12 -6.55
CA ILE A 81 -10.90 -5.43 -7.04
C ILE A 81 -9.69 -6.27 -7.42
N ASN A 82 -8.69 -5.72 -8.13
CA ASN A 82 -7.49 -6.46 -8.52
C ASN A 82 -6.64 -6.92 -7.32
N GLN A 83 -6.68 -6.21 -6.19
CA GLN A 83 -6.01 -6.65 -4.96
C GLN A 83 -6.67 -7.89 -4.35
N ILE A 84 -7.98 -8.04 -4.51
CA ILE A 84 -8.76 -9.18 -3.98
C ILE A 84 -8.78 -10.32 -5.02
N PHE A 85 -9.03 -9.99 -6.28
CA PHE A 85 -9.10 -10.90 -7.42
C PHE A 85 -7.73 -10.97 -8.13
N ASN A 86 -6.75 -11.51 -7.41
CA ASN A 86 -5.35 -11.58 -7.83
C ASN A 86 -4.92 -12.95 -8.38
N SER A 87 -5.87 -13.81 -8.76
CA SER A 87 -5.56 -15.14 -9.30
C SER A 87 -4.89 -15.05 -10.66
N THR A 88 -3.79 -15.78 -10.84
CA THR A 88 -3.03 -15.81 -12.09
C THR A 88 -3.42 -17.00 -12.96
N ARG A 89 -2.99 -17.00 -14.23
CA ARG A 89 -3.29 -18.09 -15.18
C ARG A 89 -2.87 -19.47 -14.65
N ALA A 90 -1.82 -19.54 -13.82
CA ALA A 90 -1.31 -20.77 -13.23
C ALA A 90 -2.32 -21.48 -12.30
N ASN A 91 -3.30 -20.74 -11.76
CA ASN A 91 -4.28 -21.28 -10.82
C ASN A 91 -5.45 -21.99 -11.52
N PHE A 92 -5.50 -22.00 -12.86
CA PHE A 92 -6.61 -22.52 -13.65
C PHE A 92 -6.17 -23.64 -14.59
N ALA A 93 -6.97 -24.70 -14.68
CA ALA A 93 -6.69 -25.83 -15.58
C ALA A 93 -6.73 -25.43 -17.06
N ASN A 94 -7.74 -24.65 -17.46
CA ASN A 94 -8.03 -24.34 -18.86
C ASN A 94 -8.11 -22.83 -19.11
N THR A 95 -7.80 -22.41 -20.34
CA THR A 95 -7.83 -20.99 -20.73
C THR A 95 -9.23 -20.39 -20.67
N PRO A 96 -10.31 -21.07 -21.12
CA PRO A 96 -11.67 -20.54 -21.02
C PRO A 96 -12.12 -20.25 -19.57
N LEU A 97 -11.64 -21.03 -18.59
CA LEU A 97 -11.96 -20.79 -17.18
C LEU A 97 -11.27 -19.53 -16.65
N TYR A 98 -10.05 -19.27 -17.11
CA TYR A 98 -9.34 -18.04 -16.77
C TYR A 98 -9.98 -16.83 -17.42
N ASP A 99 -10.40 -16.94 -18.68
CA ASP A 99 -11.06 -15.84 -19.40
C ASP A 99 -12.41 -15.50 -18.74
N ALA A 100 -13.20 -16.51 -18.36
CA ALA A 100 -14.44 -16.31 -17.60
C ALA A 100 -14.20 -15.64 -16.24
N TYR A 101 -13.09 -15.96 -15.56
CA TYR A 101 -12.69 -15.28 -14.31
C TYR A 101 -12.33 -13.81 -14.55
N LEU A 102 -11.61 -13.51 -15.63
CA LEU A 102 -11.28 -12.14 -16.01
C LEU A 102 -12.53 -11.33 -16.33
N GLU A 103 -13.46 -11.92 -17.08
CA GLU A 103 -14.76 -11.31 -17.41
C GLU A 103 -15.57 -11.00 -16.15
N GLN A 104 -15.74 -11.99 -15.26
CA GLN A 104 -16.41 -11.78 -13.95
C GLN A 104 -15.78 -10.65 -13.13
N ARG A 105 -14.44 -10.53 -13.17
CA ARG A 105 -13.74 -9.45 -12.47
C ARG A 105 -14.04 -8.09 -13.08
N GLU A 106 -14.07 -7.98 -14.41
CA GLU A 106 -14.41 -6.73 -15.10
C GLU A 106 -15.88 -6.36 -14.93
N ASP A 107 -16.79 -7.34 -14.92
CA ASP A 107 -18.21 -7.14 -14.63
C ASP A 107 -18.40 -6.53 -13.23
N LEU A 108 -17.73 -7.08 -12.22
CA LEU A 108 -17.76 -6.52 -10.86
C LEU A 108 -17.22 -5.08 -10.80
N ILE A 109 -16.19 -4.76 -11.59
CA ILE A 109 -15.63 -3.40 -11.66
C ILE A 109 -16.66 -2.45 -12.29
N TYR A 110 -17.26 -2.85 -13.40
CA TYR A 110 -18.26 -2.06 -14.11
C TYR A 110 -19.50 -1.82 -13.24
N GLU A 111 -20.04 -2.88 -12.63
CA GLU A 111 -21.20 -2.80 -11.76
C GLU A 111 -20.97 -1.90 -10.54
N LEU A 112 -19.74 -1.85 -9.99
CA LEU A 112 -19.40 -0.97 -8.87
C LEU A 112 -19.17 0.47 -9.30
N ALA A 113 -18.54 0.70 -10.46
CA ALA A 113 -18.21 2.04 -10.94
C ALA A 113 -19.43 2.80 -11.44
N GLU A 114 -20.36 2.12 -12.11
CA GLU A 114 -21.57 2.70 -12.71
C GLU A 114 -22.81 2.61 -11.79
N CYS A 115 -22.64 2.11 -10.56
CA CYS A 115 -23.77 1.86 -9.67
C CYS A 115 -24.48 3.15 -9.23
N GLU A 116 -25.72 3.33 -9.67
CA GLU A 116 -26.57 4.46 -9.24
C GLU A 116 -27.30 4.20 -7.91
N THR A 117 -27.47 2.94 -7.50
CA THR A 117 -28.31 2.56 -6.34
C THR A 117 -27.49 1.91 -5.22
N ASP A 118 -27.53 2.50 -4.03
CA ASP A 118 -26.82 2.00 -2.83
C ASP A 118 -27.13 0.53 -2.49
N ALA A 119 -28.37 0.09 -2.71
CA ALA A 119 -28.78 -1.29 -2.44
C ALA A 119 -28.06 -2.32 -3.33
N LYS A 120 -27.79 -1.99 -4.60
CA LYS A 120 -27.04 -2.87 -5.51
C LYS A 120 -25.57 -2.92 -5.12
N ARG A 121 -24.99 -1.74 -4.86
CA ARG A 121 -23.60 -1.61 -4.38
C ARG A 121 -23.34 -2.44 -3.13
N SER A 122 -24.21 -2.36 -2.13
CA SER A 122 -24.06 -3.12 -0.88
C SER A 122 -24.05 -4.64 -1.10
N LYS A 123 -24.86 -5.15 -2.04
CA LYS A 123 -24.89 -6.58 -2.40
C LYS A 123 -23.58 -7.03 -3.05
N ILE A 124 -23.05 -6.24 -3.99
CA ILE A 124 -21.79 -6.55 -4.68
C ILE A 124 -20.63 -6.52 -3.67
N GLU A 125 -20.58 -5.50 -2.81
CA GLU A 125 -19.58 -5.42 -1.74
C GLU A 125 -19.69 -6.62 -0.77
N GLN A 126 -20.90 -7.13 -0.50
CA GLN A 126 -21.07 -8.34 0.29
C GLN A 126 -20.53 -9.59 -0.42
N GLN A 127 -20.77 -9.73 -1.72
CA GLN A 127 -20.20 -10.82 -2.53
C GLN A 127 -18.67 -10.78 -2.50
N ILE A 128 -18.07 -9.60 -2.66
CA ILE A 128 -16.62 -9.40 -2.58
C ILE A 128 -16.09 -9.78 -1.20
N ARG A 129 -16.78 -9.36 -0.12
CA ARG A 129 -16.41 -9.74 1.26
C ARG A 129 -16.51 -11.23 1.53
N ASN A 130 -17.44 -11.94 0.89
CA ASN A 130 -17.56 -13.39 1.00
C ASN A 130 -16.40 -14.05 0.25
N TYR A 131 -16.15 -13.65 -0.99
CA TYR A 131 -15.03 -14.14 -1.80
C TYR A 131 -13.69 -13.94 -1.09
N GLN A 132 -13.46 -12.76 -0.50
CA GLN A 132 -12.25 -12.45 0.25
C GLN A 132 -12.06 -13.37 1.47
N ARG A 133 -13.15 -13.71 2.18
CA ARG A 133 -13.10 -14.61 3.33
C ARG A 133 -12.80 -16.05 2.92
N GLU A 134 -13.42 -16.52 1.84
CA GLU A 134 -13.23 -17.87 1.31
C GLU A 134 -11.82 -18.05 0.73
N ASN A 135 -11.27 -17.03 0.07
CA ASN A 135 -10.00 -17.09 -0.65
C ASN A 135 -8.84 -16.39 0.04
N ALA A 136 -8.96 -16.03 1.33
CA ALA A 136 -7.97 -15.22 2.05
C ALA A 136 -6.53 -15.76 1.92
N ARG A 137 -6.35 -17.08 2.08
CA ARG A 137 -5.04 -17.74 1.99
C ARG A 137 -4.43 -17.65 0.59
N LEU A 138 -5.24 -17.92 -0.44
CA LEU A 138 -4.81 -17.86 -1.84
C LEU A 138 -4.44 -16.42 -2.24
N ILE A 139 -5.21 -15.44 -1.76
CA ILE A 139 -4.95 -14.02 -2.02
C ILE A 139 -3.60 -13.61 -1.40
N GLU A 140 -3.33 -14.01 -0.16
CA GLU A 140 -2.06 -13.73 0.50
C GLU A 140 -0.88 -14.37 -0.23
N GLU A 141 -0.98 -15.66 -0.58
CA GLU A 141 0.04 -16.37 -1.34
C GLU A 141 0.34 -15.67 -2.68
N ASN A 142 -0.68 -15.37 -3.47
CA ASN A 142 -0.54 -14.65 -4.74
C ASN A 142 0.12 -13.27 -4.54
N ASN A 143 -0.25 -12.53 -3.49
CA ASN A 143 0.36 -11.23 -3.19
C ASN A 143 1.85 -11.38 -2.82
N THR A 144 2.22 -12.42 -2.07
CA THR A 144 3.64 -12.67 -1.76
C THR A 144 4.43 -13.03 -3.01
N LEU A 145 3.88 -13.86 -3.90
CA LEU A 145 4.50 -14.23 -5.17
C LEU A 145 4.70 -13.01 -6.07
N GLN A 146 3.71 -12.13 -6.18
CA GLN A 146 3.83 -10.88 -6.93
C GLN A 146 4.92 -9.97 -6.37
N LYS A 147 5.02 -9.82 -5.05
CA LYS A 147 6.10 -9.05 -4.41
C LYS A 147 7.48 -9.64 -4.69
N ILE A 148 7.61 -10.97 -4.63
CA ILE A 148 8.87 -11.68 -4.94
C ILE A 148 9.24 -11.47 -6.41
N GLN A 149 8.29 -11.60 -7.33
CA GLN A 149 8.52 -11.38 -8.76
C GLN A 149 8.94 -9.93 -9.04
N HIS A 150 8.24 -8.96 -8.46
CA HIS A 150 8.58 -7.54 -8.59
C HIS A 150 9.99 -7.25 -8.04
N LYS A 151 10.33 -7.81 -6.88
CA LYS A 151 11.68 -7.71 -6.31
C LYS A 151 12.74 -8.27 -7.27
N LYS A 152 12.50 -9.45 -7.84
CA LYS A 152 13.41 -10.06 -8.82
C LYS A 152 13.59 -9.16 -10.05
N GLN A 153 12.50 -8.68 -10.63
CA GLN A 153 12.53 -7.76 -11.78
C GLN A 153 13.34 -6.50 -11.48
N VAL A 154 13.11 -5.84 -10.34
CA VAL A 154 13.87 -4.65 -9.95
C VAL A 154 15.36 -4.95 -9.81
N ILE A 155 15.72 -6.08 -9.19
CA ILE A 155 17.12 -6.50 -9.05
C ILE A 155 17.75 -6.79 -10.42
N ASP A 156 17.02 -7.47 -11.31
CA ASP A 156 17.51 -7.81 -12.64
C ASP A 156 17.74 -6.55 -13.48
N ILE A 157 16.83 -5.57 -13.41
CA ILE A 157 16.99 -4.26 -14.05
C ILE A 157 18.26 -3.58 -13.53
N VAL A 158 18.43 -3.49 -12.20
CA VAL A 158 19.61 -2.85 -11.60
C VAL A 158 20.91 -3.54 -12.02
N LYS A 159 20.93 -4.87 -12.15
CA LYS A 159 22.10 -5.62 -12.65
C LYS A 159 22.37 -5.40 -14.13
N THR A 160 21.34 -5.17 -14.95
CA THR A 160 21.51 -4.94 -16.39
C THR A 160 21.88 -3.50 -16.72
N GLU A 161 21.33 -2.54 -15.98
CA GLU A 161 21.51 -1.11 -16.21
C GLU A 161 22.70 -0.55 -15.42
N ASP A 162 23.13 -1.22 -14.35
CA ASP A 162 24.16 -0.77 -13.41
C ASP A 162 24.00 0.72 -13.08
N ILE A 163 25.06 1.52 -13.24
CA ILE A 163 25.06 2.97 -12.97
C ILE A 163 24.99 3.74 -14.30
N PHE A 164 24.64 3.08 -15.41
CA PHE A 164 24.73 3.65 -16.77
C PHE A 164 23.96 4.98 -16.90
N TYR A 165 22.71 5.01 -16.46
CA TYR A 165 21.87 6.21 -16.56
C TYR A 165 22.39 7.37 -15.72
N GLU A 166 22.90 7.09 -14.52
CA GLU A 166 23.46 8.12 -13.63
C GLU A 166 24.78 8.65 -14.18
N ILE A 167 25.60 7.81 -14.80
CA ILE A 167 26.83 8.24 -15.47
C ILE A 167 26.49 9.16 -16.65
N VAL A 168 25.49 8.82 -17.46
CA VAL A 168 25.08 9.63 -18.62
C VAL A 168 24.46 10.96 -18.16
N ALA A 169 23.57 10.94 -17.17
CA ALA A 169 22.93 12.14 -16.64
C ALA A 169 23.93 13.12 -16.02
N ASN A 170 24.94 12.60 -15.32
CA ASN A 170 25.92 13.42 -14.59
C ASN A 170 27.25 13.60 -15.34
N ARG A 171 27.40 13.10 -16.57
CA ARG A 171 28.64 13.11 -17.36
C ARG A 171 29.24 14.51 -17.57
N CYS A 172 28.42 15.56 -17.47
CA CYS A 172 28.82 16.95 -17.64
C CYS A 172 29.19 17.67 -16.33
N LEU A 173 29.00 17.04 -15.16
CA LEU A 173 29.10 17.70 -13.85
C LEU A 173 30.38 17.37 -13.07
N PHE A 174 31.14 16.35 -13.46
CA PHE A 174 32.31 15.90 -12.69
C PHE A 174 33.62 16.47 -13.25
N LYS A 175 34.21 17.44 -12.53
CA LYS A 175 35.61 17.89 -12.71
C LYS A 175 36.58 17.15 -11.78
N ASN A 176 36.09 16.51 -10.73
CA ASN A 176 36.83 15.69 -9.76
C ASN A 176 36.19 14.29 -9.67
N GLU A 177 36.83 13.34 -8.98
CA GLU A 177 36.35 11.96 -8.79
C GLU A 177 34.84 11.93 -8.47
N PRO A 178 34.04 11.14 -9.22
CA PRO A 178 32.61 11.12 -9.01
C PRO A 178 32.30 10.53 -7.62
N PRO A 179 31.30 11.06 -6.89
CA PRO A 179 30.78 10.39 -5.71
C PRO A 179 30.31 8.97 -6.08
N SER A 180 30.15 8.07 -5.10
CA SER A 180 29.57 6.76 -5.37
C SER A 180 28.12 6.90 -5.87
N LEU A 181 27.92 6.89 -7.18
CA LEU A 181 26.60 6.95 -7.80
C LEU A 181 25.84 5.66 -7.50
N ILE A 182 24.56 5.78 -7.16
CA ILE A 182 23.67 4.67 -6.83
C ILE A 182 22.51 4.69 -7.82
N HIS A 183 22.09 3.51 -8.30
CA HIS A 183 20.97 3.40 -9.23
C HIS A 183 19.66 3.98 -8.64
N PRO A 184 18.83 4.71 -9.41
CA PRO A 184 17.53 5.24 -8.95
C PRO A 184 16.63 4.21 -8.25
N LEU A 185 16.49 3.01 -8.82
CA LEU A 185 15.71 1.91 -8.25
C LEU A 185 16.27 1.40 -6.91
N GLN A 186 17.57 1.44 -6.70
CA GLN A 186 18.18 1.07 -5.42
C GLN A 186 17.87 2.11 -4.33
N ARG A 187 17.68 3.38 -4.72
CA ARG A 187 17.22 4.45 -3.81
C ARG A 187 15.73 4.34 -3.50
N THR A 188 14.87 4.04 -4.48
CA THR A 188 13.42 3.92 -4.26
C THR A 188 13.04 2.63 -3.54
N TYR A 189 13.77 1.54 -3.79
CA TYR A 189 13.50 0.22 -3.23
C TYR A 189 14.66 -0.29 -2.36
N SER A 190 15.15 0.53 -1.43
CA SER A 190 16.24 0.15 -0.52
C SER A 190 16.02 -1.21 0.14
N ASP A 191 14.78 -1.48 0.58
CA ASP A 191 14.37 -2.70 1.28
C ASP A 191 14.64 -3.98 0.49
N TYR A 192 14.64 -3.90 -0.84
CA TYR A 192 14.92 -5.06 -1.68
C TYR A 192 16.39 -5.49 -1.61
N PHE A 193 17.29 -4.55 -1.30
CA PHE A 193 18.75 -4.73 -1.31
C PHE A 193 19.39 -4.85 0.08
N ILE A 194 18.66 -4.57 1.17
CA ILE A 194 19.18 -4.64 2.57
C ILE A 194 19.59 -6.07 2.99
N ILE A 195 19.01 -7.10 2.37
CA ILE A 195 19.18 -8.50 2.79
C ILE A 195 20.60 -9.05 2.48
N ASP A 196 21.30 -8.48 1.51
CA ASP A 196 22.64 -8.96 1.14
C ASP A 196 23.73 -8.37 2.04
N GLN A 197 23.54 -7.17 2.60
CA GLN A 197 24.55 -6.56 3.46
C GLN A 197 24.64 -7.24 4.83
N VAL A 198 23.49 -7.60 5.46
CA VAL A 198 23.50 -8.24 6.79
C VAL A 198 24.09 -9.65 6.76
N LYS A 199 24.04 -10.35 5.62
CA LYS A 199 24.74 -11.65 5.46
C LYS A 199 26.25 -11.50 5.25
N LEU A 200 26.72 -10.33 4.81
CA LEU A 200 28.14 -10.03 4.61
C LEU A 200 28.77 -9.29 5.81
N SER A 201 27.98 -8.67 6.68
CA SER A 201 28.48 -7.98 7.89
C SER A 201 28.24 -8.73 9.20
N ALA A 202 27.67 -9.94 9.17
CA ALA A 202 27.52 -10.80 10.35
C ALA A 202 28.80 -11.59 10.70
N GLU A 203 29.99 -10.98 10.56
CA GLU A 203 31.17 -11.33 11.36
C GLU A 203 31.24 -10.49 12.65
N VAL A 204 30.16 -9.81 13.03
CA VAL A 204 30.06 -9.24 14.37
C VAL A 204 29.67 -10.36 15.31
N GLU A 205 30.67 -10.86 16.05
CA GLU A 205 30.46 -11.78 17.17
C GLU A 205 29.33 -11.25 18.07
N PRO A 206 28.42 -12.11 18.54
CA PRO A 206 27.31 -11.69 19.37
C PRO A 206 27.84 -10.98 20.63
N GLN A 207 27.63 -9.67 20.72
CA GLN A 207 28.03 -8.89 21.88
C GLN A 207 26.95 -9.01 22.98
N PRO A 208 27.33 -9.16 24.25
CA PRO A 208 26.37 -9.21 25.34
C PRO A 208 25.62 -7.88 25.47
N LEU A 209 24.33 -7.94 25.83
CA LEU A 209 23.50 -6.75 26.06
C LEU A 209 24.09 -5.79 27.11
N ASN A 210 24.87 -6.34 28.04
CA ASN A 210 25.57 -5.58 29.05
C ASN A 210 26.97 -5.21 28.54
N GLY A 211 27.17 -3.95 28.14
CA GLY A 211 28.43 -3.46 27.58
C GLY A 211 29.64 -3.50 28.52
N ASN A 212 29.44 -3.84 29.79
CA ASN A 212 30.53 -4.08 30.74
C ASN A 212 31.11 -5.50 30.67
N ILE A 213 30.43 -6.44 30.00
CA ILE A 213 30.91 -7.80 29.80
C ILE A 213 31.62 -7.82 28.44
N LYS A 214 32.96 -7.85 28.45
CA LYS A 214 33.77 -7.90 27.22
C LYS A 214 34.41 -9.26 27.03
N GLN A 215 34.67 -9.98 28.13
CA GLN A 215 35.24 -11.31 28.15
C GLN A 215 34.43 -12.20 29.12
N ASP A 216 34.48 -13.53 28.93
CA ASP A 216 33.79 -14.51 29.80
C ASP A 216 34.20 -14.40 31.28
N THR A 217 35.39 -13.84 31.55
CA THR A 217 35.90 -13.57 32.90
C THR A 217 35.18 -12.43 33.61
N ASP A 218 34.50 -11.55 32.87
CA ASP A 218 33.74 -10.43 33.42
C ASP A 218 32.37 -10.89 33.96
N ILE A 219 31.95 -12.11 33.63
CA ILE A 219 30.74 -12.74 34.17
C ILE A 219 31.06 -13.18 35.61
N VAL A 220 30.61 -12.39 36.58
CA VAL A 220 30.74 -12.73 38.01
C VAL A 220 30.00 -14.03 38.29
N ARG A 221 30.74 -15.13 38.50
CA ARG A 221 30.15 -16.40 38.93
C ARG A 221 29.68 -16.26 40.37
N ALA A 222 28.38 -16.44 40.59
CA ALA A 222 27.82 -16.47 41.93
C ALA A 222 28.44 -17.63 42.73
N ARG A 223 28.91 -17.33 43.95
CA ARG A 223 29.38 -18.34 44.90
C ARG A 223 28.27 -18.61 45.89
N TYR A 224 27.84 -19.87 45.98
CA TYR A 224 26.80 -20.29 46.90
C TYR A 224 27.44 -20.89 48.16
N GLY A 225 27.09 -20.37 49.33
CA GLY A 225 27.63 -20.87 50.60
C GLY A 225 26.98 -22.17 51.06
N THR A 226 25.80 -22.49 50.54
CA THR A 226 25.03 -23.67 50.93
C THR A 226 24.42 -24.37 49.71
N LEU A 227 24.21 -25.69 49.82
CA LEU A 227 23.57 -26.51 48.79
C LEU A 227 22.16 -25.98 48.44
N LYS A 228 21.42 -25.48 49.44
CA LYS A 228 20.07 -24.94 49.24
C LYS A 228 20.09 -23.68 48.36
N GLN A 229 21.04 -22.77 48.58
CA GLN A 229 21.21 -21.57 47.76
C GLN A 229 21.61 -21.90 46.32
N LEU A 230 22.42 -22.95 46.12
CA LEU A 230 22.78 -23.44 44.79
C LEU A 230 21.54 -23.93 44.04
N ILE A 231 20.74 -24.80 44.67
CA ILE A 231 19.52 -25.37 44.07
C ILE A 231 18.49 -24.28 43.74
N GLU A 232 18.30 -23.29 44.61
CA GLU A 232 17.39 -22.16 44.36
C GLU A 232 17.83 -21.29 43.19
N SER A 233 19.14 -21.18 42.94
CA SER A 233 19.67 -20.39 41.83
C SER A 233 19.50 -21.05 40.45
N ASP A 234 19.53 -22.38 40.39
CA ASP A 234 19.25 -23.12 39.16
C ASP A 234 17.80 -22.91 38.70
N VAL A 235 16.88 -22.70 39.65
CA VAL A 235 15.47 -22.38 39.38
C VAL A 235 15.29 -20.93 38.87
N ALA A 236 16.21 -20.02 39.22
CA ALA A 236 16.15 -18.61 38.81
C ALA A 236 16.54 -18.38 37.34
N GLY A 237 17.20 -19.35 36.68
CA GLY A 237 17.54 -19.32 35.25
C GLY A 237 16.36 -19.46 34.29
N GLY A 238 15.12 -19.35 34.79
CA GLY A 238 13.90 -19.39 33.99
C GLY A 238 13.33 -20.80 33.73
N PHE A 239 14.04 -21.86 34.12
CA PHE A 239 13.54 -23.22 34.01
C PHE A 239 12.85 -23.67 35.31
N ASN A 240 11.55 -23.43 35.41
CA ASN A 240 10.73 -23.96 36.48
C ASN A 240 9.97 -25.20 35.97
N GLN A 241 10.37 -26.37 36.45
CA GLN A 241 9.80 -27.65 36.02
C GLN A 241 8.26 -27.70 36.19
N LYS A 242 7.70 -27.07 37.23
CA LYS A 242 6.25 -27.02 37.44
C LYS A 242 5.52 -26.17 36.39
N LEU A 243 6.13 -25.05 35.98
CA LEU A 243 5.58 -24.22 34.90
C LEU A 243 5.68 -24.92 33.54
N LEU A 244 6.77 -25.66 33.31
CA LEU A 244 6.92 -26.48 32.11
C LEU A 244 5.86 -27.58 32.08
N GLU A 245 5.67 -28.31 33.18
CA GLU A 245 4.64 -29.35 33.29
C GLU A 245 3.24 -28.77 33.06
N PHE A 246 2.93 -27.60 33.64
CA PHE A 246 1.66 -26.91 33.43
C PHE A 246 1.45 -26.52 31.95
N THR A 247 2.44 -25.89 31.33
CA THR A 247 2.35 -25.46 29.92
C THR A 247 2.31 -26.63 28.94
N CYS A 248 3.06 -27.71 29.22
CA CYS A 248 2.97 -28.96 28.47
C CYS A 248 1.57 -29.59 28.61
N ARG A 249 0.98 -29.55 29.80
CA ARG A 249 -0.38 -30.06 30.03
C ARG A 249 -1.43 -29.24 29.30
N GLU A 250 -1.39 -27.91 29.37
CA GLU A 250 -2.33 -27.05 28.61
C GLU A 250 -2.19 -27.22 27.09
N LYS A 251 -0.96 -27.32 26.59
CA LYS A 251 -0.73 -27.59 25.16
C LYS A 251 -1.25 -28.97 24.75
N PHE A 252 -1.07 -29.98 25.61
CA PHE A 252 -1.60 -31.31 25.36
C PHE A 252 -3.14 -31.32 25.38
N GLU A 253 -3.76 -30.71 26.39
CA GLU A 253 -5.22 -30.59 26.51
C GLU A 253 -5.81 -29.84 25.31
N SER A 254 -5.25 -28.69 24.92
CA SER A 254 -5.71 -27.94 23.74
C SER A 254 -5.59 -28.75 22.44
N LEU A 255 -4.53 -29.55 22.25
CA LEU A 255 -4.41 -30.43 21.10
C LEU A 255 -5.44 -31.56 21.11
N VAL A 256 -5.74 -32.15 22.27
CA VAL A 256 -6.73 -33.23 22.40
C VAL A 256 -8.15 -32.68 22.16
N PHE A 257 -8.51 -31.51 22.70
CA PHE A 257 -9.85 -30.94 22.55
C PHE A 257 -10.13 -30.33 21.17
N ILE A 258 -9.12 -30.06 20.34
CA ILE A 258 -9.30 -29.70 18.91
C ILE A 258 -9.69 -30.92 18.05
N THR A 259 -9.44 -32.14 18.54
CA THR A 259 -9.64 -33.38 17.76
C THR A 259 -10.95 -34.12 18.04
N GLN A 260 -11.85 -33.58 18.85
CA GLN A 260 -13.20 -34.15 18.97
C GLN A 260 -14.12 -33.54 17.90
N PRO A 261 -14.55 -34.30 16.87
CA PRO A 261 -15.56 -33.85 15.94
C PRO A 261 -16.90 -33.70 16.68
N GLN A 262 -17.58 -32.57 16.47
CA GLN A 262 -19.05 -32.52 16.62
C GLN A 262 -19.71 -33.34 15.51
#